data_AF-A0A2G9ZA49-F1
#
_entry.id   AF-A0A2G9ZA49-F1
#
_cell.length_a   1.000
_cell.length_b   1.000
_cell.length_c   1.000
_cell.angle_alpha   90.00
_cell.angle_beta   90.00
_cell.angle_gamma   90.00
#
_symmetry.space_group_name_H-M   'P 1'
#
loop_
_entity.id
_entity.type
_entity.pdbx_description
1 polymer ?
#
loop_
_entity_poly.entity_id
_entity_poly.type
_entity_poly.pdbx_seq_one_letter_code
_entity_poly.pdbx_strand_id
1 'polypeptide(L)'
;MAIVVEEERKTNWVTIIAVVTVLAIIFIGGYYLFFKNPELIEVVAPDRLQQLNELSQAKFDPNAVVDSPVFKALRDYTSPLVLPQAGRANPFQPQ
;
A
#
# COMPACT_ATOMS: atom_id res chain seq x y z
N MET A 1 22.40 56.94 -50.23
CA MET A 1 22.04 55.58 -49.77
C MET A 1 22.61 55.42 -48.37
N ALA A 2 21.77 55.17 -47.38
CA ALA A 2 22.21 54.91 -46.01
C ALA A 2 22.20 53.39 -45.79
N ILE A 3 23.35 52.81 -45.48
CA ILE A 3 23.46 51.41 -45.11
C ILE A 3 23.18 51.35 -43.61
N VAL A 4 22.03 50.77 -43.25
CA VAL A 4 21.72 50.44 -41.86
C VAL A 4 22.53 49.19 -41.53
N VAL A 5 23.54 49.35 -40.68
CA VAL A 5 24.27 48.21 -40.10
C VAL A 5 23.42 47.72 -38.93
N GLU A 6 22.75 46.59 -39.12
CA GLU A 6 22.11 45.88 -38.02
C GLU A 6 23.20 45.26 -37.14
N GLU A 7 23.34 45.76 -35.91
CA GLU A 7 24.22 45.13 -34.92
C GLU A 7 23.69 43.73 -34.60
N GLU A 8 24.54 42.72 -34.84
CA GLU A 8 24.27 41.35 -34.43
C GLU A 8 24.09 41.31 -32.91
N ARG A 9 22.88 41.00 -32.45
CA ARG A 9 22.59 40.80 -31.03
C ARG A 9 23.44 39.67 -30.49
N LYS A 10 24.56 40.02 -29.86
CA LYS A 10 25.44 39.07 -29.19
C LYS A 10 24.71 38.56 -27.95
N THR A 11 24.17 37.34 -28.05
CA THR A 11 23.54 36.66 -26.93
C THR A 11 24.49 36.61 -25.75
N ASN A 12 24.07 37.16 -24.61
CA ASN A 12 24.88 37.14 -23.40
C ASN A 12 24.78 35.76 -22.73
N TRP A 13 25.65 34.85 -23.14
CA TRP A 13 25.74 33.49 -22.61
C TRP A 13 25.94 33.46 -21.09
N VAL A 14 26.62 34.46 -20.52
CA VAL A 14 26.81 34.56 -19.06
C VAL A 14 25.46 34.78 -18.37
N THR A 15 24.59 35.63 -18.93
CA THR A 15 23.24 35.84 -18.40
C THR A 15 22.40 34.58 -18.50
N ILE A 16 22.49 33.83 -19.60
CA ILE A 16 21.75 32.57 -19.77
C ILE A 16 22.20 31.54 -18.73
N ILE A 17 23.51 31.35 -18.56
CA ILE A 17 24.07 30.39 -17.58
C ILE A 17 23.66 30.79 -16.16
N ALA A 18 23.70 32.08 -15.83
CA ALA A 18 23.26 32.57 -14.52
C ALA A 18 21.78 32.25 -14.25
N VAL A 19 20.89 32.49 -15.23
CA VAL A 19 19.45 32.18 -15.10
C VAL A 19 19.23 30.68 -14.95
N VAL A 20 19.89 29.86 -15.76
CA VAL A 20 19.77 28.39 -15.68
C VAL A 20 20.26 27.88 -14.32
N THR A 21 21.34 28.44 -13.80
CA THR A 21 21.90 28.07 -12.50
C THR A 21 20.92 28.38 -11.37
N VAL A 22 20.30 29.57 -11.39
CA VAL A 22 19.29 29.94 -10.40
C VAL A 22 18.09 29.00 -10.46
N LEU A 23 17.60 28.69 -11.65
CA LEU A 23 16.50 27.74 -11.84
C LEU A 23 16.85 26.35 -11.32
N ALA A 24 18.07 25.86 -11.58
CA ALA A 24 18.54 24.57 -11.10
C ALA A 24 18.58 24.51 -9.57
N ILE A 25 19.04 25.57 -8.90
CA ILE A 25 19.08 25.64 -7.42
C ILE A 25 17.66 25.58 -6.85
N ILE A 26 16.72 26.35 -7.40
CA ILE A 26 15.32 26.35 -6.95
C ILE A 26 14.71 24.95 -7.14
N PHE A 27 14.96 24.32 -8.28
CA PHE A 27 14.42 23.00 -8.59
C PHE A 27 14.99 21.92 -7.66
N ILE A 28 16.30 21.91 -7.45
CA ILE A 28 16.96 20.96 -6.54
C ILE A 28 16.50 21.18 -5.10
N GLY A 29 16.41 22.45 -4.66
CA GLY A 29 15.94 22.81 -3.33
C GLY A 29 14.50 22.36 -3.09
N GLY A 30 13.59 22.64 -4.05
CA GLY A 30 12.22 22.16 -4.01
C GLY A 30 12.14 20.63 -4.00
N TYR A 31 12.90 19.96 -4.87
CA TYR A 31 12.93 18.50 -4.89
C TYR A 31 13.39 17.91 -3.56
N TYR A 32 14.45 18.46 -2.95
CA TYR A 32 14.94 17.97 -1.67
C TYR A 32 13.96 18.21 -0.53
N LEU A 33 13.32 19.37 -0.49
CA LEU A 33 12.40 19.76 0.57
C LEU A 33 11.09 18.98 0.52
N PHE A 34 10.56 18.75 -0.69
CA PHE A 34 9.25 18.11 -0.87
C PHE A 34 9.31 16.60 -1.17
N PHE A 35 10.40 16.09 -1.76
CA PHE A 35 10.42 14.73 -2.32
C PHE A 35 11.55 13.81 -1.82
N LYS A 36 12.61 14.32 -1.18
CA LYS A 36 13.70 13.43 -0.73
C LYS A 36 13.33 12.62 0.51
N ASN A 37 12.60 13.24 1.44
CA ASN A 37 12.05 12.57 2.61
C ASN A 37 10.58 12.94 2.71
N PRO A 38 9.70 12.40 1.85
CA PRO A 38 8.30 12.37 2.24
C PRO A 38 8.31 11.61 3.56
N GLU A 39 7.99 12.28 4.67
CA GLU A 39 7.46 11.58 5.83
C GLU A 39 6.26 10.84 5.26
N LEU A 40 6.46 9.59 4.81
CA LEU A 40 5.39 8.64 4.69
C LEU A 40 4.78 8.74 6.06
N ILE A 41 3.58 9.34 6.12
CA ILE A 41 2.77 9.37 7.33
C ILE A 41 3.00 8.00 7.91
N GLU A 42 3.78 7.93 9.00
CA GLU A 42 3.86 6.72 9.77
C GLU A 42 2.44 6.64 10.23
N VAL A 43 1.64 5.88 9.48
CA VAL A 43 0.39 5.36 9.96
C VAL A 43 0.91 4.49 11.06
N VAL A 44 1.06 5.11 12.24
CA VAL A 44 1.22 4.44 13.51
C VAL A 44 -0.03 3.60 13.52
N ALA A 45 0.09 2.39 12.95
CA ALA A 45 -1.01 1.48 12.81
C ALA A 45 -1.52 1.40 14.25
N PRO A 46 -2.77 1.85 14.53
CA PRO A 46 -3.24 1.96 15.90
C PRO A 46 -2.90 0.66 16.61
N ASP A 47 -2.47 0.66 17.87
CA ASP A 47 -1.90 -0.52 18.54
C ASP A 47 -2.70 -1.82 18.28
N ARG A 48 -4.02 -1.71 18.10
CA ARG A 48 -4.93 -2.79 17.67
C ARG A 48 -4.57 -3.48 16.34
N LEU A 49 -4.08 -2.75 15.33
CA LEU A 49 -3.61 -3.31 14.06
C LEU A 49 -2.26 -4.01 14.19
N GLN A 50 -1.40 -3.58 15.13
CA GLN A 50 -0.17 -4.31 15.43
C GLN A 50 -0.47 -5.68 16.07
N GLN A 51 -1.45 -5.73 16.98
CA GLN A 51 -1.94 -6.99 17.56
C GLN A 51 -2.53 -7.95 16.51
N LEU A 52 -3.17 -7.43 15.47
CA LEU A 52 -3.67 -8.25 14.35
C LEU A 52 -2.54 -8.84 13.51
N ASN A 53 -1.37 -8.19 13.46
CA ASN A 53 -0.19 -8.73 12.78
C ASN A 53 0.46 -9.88 13.56
N GLU A 54 0.35 -9.87 14.90
CA GLU A 54 0.74 -11.03 15.72
C GLU A 54 -0.19 -12.23 15.45
N LEU A 55 -1.50 -11.97 15.30
CA LEU A 55 -2.48 -13.01 14.99
C LEU A 55 -2.32 -13.57 13.57
N SER A 56 -1.96 -12.73 12.58
CA SER A 56 -1.76 -13.16 11.20
C SER A 56 -0.54 -14.07 11.03
N GLN A 57 0.45 -13.93 11.91
CA GLN A 57 1.66 -14.76 11.93
C GLN A 57 1.50 -16.05 12.76
N ALA A 58 0.39 -16.19 13.50
CA ALA A 58 0.10 -17.39 14.25
C ALA A 58 -0.15 -18.58 13.31
N LYS A 59 0.82 -19.50 13.25
CA LYS A 59 0.66 -20.78 12.55
C LYS A 59 -0.13 -21.74 13.44
N PHE A 60 -1.43 -21.86 13.19
CA PHE A 60 -2.24 -22.91 13.79
C PHE A 60 -2.02 -24.24 13.07
N ASP A 61 -1.60 -25.26 13.80
CA ASP A 61 -1.60 -26.66 13.35
C ASP A 61 -2.76 -27.40 14.03
N PRO A 62 -3.89 -27.63 13.35
CA PRO A 62 -5.03 -28.34 13.91
C PRO A 62 -4.70 -29.79 14.28
N ASN A 63 -3.75 -30.41 13.56
CA ASN A 63 -3.38 -31.81 13.79
C ASN A 63 -2.73 -31.97 15.16
N ALA A 64 -1.98 -30.98 15.62
CA ALA A 64 -1.40 -30.98 16.96
C ALA A 64 -2.46 -31.12 18.07
N VAL A 65 -3.69 -30.64 17.84
CA VAL A 65 -4.81 -30.75 18.79
C VAL A 65 -5.57 -32.06 18.60
N VAL A 66 -5.99 -32.34 17.35
CA VAL A 66 -6.83 -33.50 17.01
C VAL A 66 -6.08 -34.82 17.27
N ASP A 67 -4.77 -34.84 17.05
CA ASP A 67 -3.96 -36.03 17.30
C ASP A 67 -3.51 -36.21 18.75
N SER A 68 -3.74 -35.22 19.61
CA SER A 68 -3.32 -35.31 21.01
C SER A 68 -4.05 -36.45 21.74
N PRO A 69 -3.35 -37.20 22.59
CA PRO A 69 -3.96 -38.29 23.37
C PRO A 69 -5.03 -37.76 24.33
N VAL A 70 -4.88 -36.52 24.80
CA VAL A 70 -5.85 -35.84 25.66
C VAL A 70 -7.14 -35.58 24.90
N PHE A 71 -7.06 -35.02 23.68
CA PHE A 71 -8.24 -34.76 22.86
C PHE A 71 -8.97 -36.05 22.46
N LYS A 72 -8.23 -37.11 22.11
CA LYS A 72 -8.80 -38.43 21.78
C LYS A 72 -9.42 -39.14 22.98
N ALA A 73 -9.06 -38.79 24.20
CA ALA A 73 -9.66 -39.33 25.43
C ALA A 73 -10.96 -38.63 25.82
N LEU A 74 -11.30 -37.48 25.21
CA LEU A 74 -12.54 -36.77 25.48
C LEU A 74 -13.72 -37.52 24.88
N ARG A 75 -14.85 -37.52 25.60
CA ARG A 75 -16.12 -37.99 25.07
C ARG A 75 -16.69 -36.97 24.10
N ASP A 76 -17.09 -37.45 22.93
CA ASP A 76 -17.90 -36.67 22.00
C ASP A 76 -19.33 -36.59 22.54
N TYR A 77 -19.81 -35.38 22.78
CA TYR A 77 -21.19 -35.09 23.21
C TYR A 77 -22.00 -34.44 22.08
N THR A 78 -21.43 -34.34 20.88
CA THR A 78 -22.13 -33.73 19.75
C THR A 78 -23.15 -34.70 19.16
N SER A 79 -24.36 -34.20 18.93
CA SER A 79 -25.33 -34.91 18.12
C SER A 79 -24.87 -34.91 16.67
N PRO A 80 -25.10 -36.00 15.90
CA PRO A 80 -24.81 -36.01 14.47
C PRO A 80 -25.44 -34.80 13.79
N LEU A 81 -24.63 -34.04 13.05
CA LEU A 81 -25.11 -32.93 12.24
C LEU A 81 -26.04 -33.46 11.16
N VAL A 82 -27.35 -33.30 11.37
CA VAL A 82 -28.33 -33.45 10.30
C VAL A 82 -28.23 -32.19 9.46
N LEU A 83 -27.52 -32.27 8.34
CA LEU A 83 -27.45 -31.17 7.38
C LEU A 83 -28.89 -30.85 6.93
N PRO A 84 -29.39 -29.62 7.17
CA PRO A 84 -30.66 -29.23 6.61
C PRO A 84 -30.53 -29.24 5.09
N GLN A 85 -31.59 -29.68 4.40
CA GLN A 85 -31.62 -29.65 2.94
C GLN A 85 -31.53 -28.18 2.50
N ALA A 86 -30.37 -27.81 1.94
CA ALA A 86 -30.11 -26.43 1.57
C ALA A 86 -30.90 -26.07 0.30
N GLY A 87 -31.77 -25.07 0.43
CA GLY A 87 -32.55 -24.53 -0.69
C GLY A 87 -33.73 -25.38 -1.13
N ARG A 88 -34.53 -24.81 -2.05
CA ARG A 88 -35.53 -25.57 -2.80
C ARG A 88 -34.80 -26.42 -3.83
N ALA A 89 -35.26 -27.64 -4.07
CA ALA A 89 -34.79 -28.44 -5.22
C ALA A 89 -34.94 -27.66 -6.54
N ASN A 90 -35.94 -26.77 -6.64
CA ASN A 90 -36.13 -25.86 -7.76
C ASN A 90 -36.46 -24.42 -7.27
N PRO A 91 -35.62 -23.41 -7.59
CA PRO A 91 -35.83 -22.03 -7.19
C PRO A 91 -36.97 -21.31 -7.91
N PHE A 92 -37.61 -21.92 -8.93
CA PHE A 92 -38.63 -21.28 -9.78
C PHE A 92 -40.05 -21.83 -9.63
N GLN A 93 -40.32 -22.72 -8.67
CA GLN A 93 -41.69 -23.20 -8.45
C GLN A 93 -42.55 -22.11 -7.76
N PRO A 94 -43.68 -21.67 -8.35
CA PRO A 94 -44.63 -20.79 -7.68
C PRO A 94 -45.23 -21.48 -6.44
N GLN A 95 -45.55 -20.69 -5.41
CA GLN A 95 -46.17 -21.16 -4.16
C GLN A 95 -47.65 -21.44 -4.34
#